data_AF-A0A925DJI3-F1
#
_entry.id   AF-A0A925DJI3-F1
#
_cell.length_a   1.000
_cell.length_b   1.000
_cell.length_c   1.000
_cell.angle_alpha   90.00
_cell.angle_beta   90.00
_cell.angle_gamma   90.00
#
_symmetry.space_group_name_H-M   'P 1'
#
loop_
_entity.id
_entity.type
_entity.pdbx_description
1 polymer ?
#
loop_
_entity_poly.entity_id
_entity_poly.type
_entity_poly.pdbx_seq_one_letter_code
_entity_poly.pdbx_strand_id
1 'polypeptide(L)' 'MNYSEFDLRPTLQTELIKIQPLSVEDFEKLYKVASDPLIWEQHPNKDRYKRDVFETFFKGAIESKGAF' A
#
# COMPACT_ATOMS: atom_id res chain seq x y z
N MET A 1 28.66 12.01 19.43
CA MET A 1 27.65 12.46 18.45
C MET A 1 26.66 11.31 18.31
N ASN A 2 25.45 11.47 18.84
CA ASN A 2 24.36 10.51 18.61
C ASN A 2 23.69 10.95 17.31
N TYR A 3 24.07 10.36 16.17
CA TYR A 3 23.34 10.59 14.94
C TYR A 3 22.01 9.85 15.06
N SER A 4 20.89 10.56 15.05
CA SER A 4 19.59 9.92 14.89
C SER A 4 19.61 9.16 13.56
N GLU A 5 19.26 7.88 13.61
CA GLU A 5 19.11 7.05 12.42
C GLU A 5 18.15 7.72 11.43
N PHE A 6 18.51 7.72 10.14
CA PHE A 6 17.68 8.33 9.10
C PHE A 6 16.42 7.49 8.89
N ASP A 7 15.24 8.07 9.12
CA ASP A 7 13.97 7.39 8.92
C ASP A 7 13.64 7.28 7.43
N LEU A 8 13.69 6.05 6.90
CA LEU A 8 13.32 5.73 5.52
C LEU A 8 11.81 5.60 5.29
N ARG A 9 11.00 5.74 6.34
CA ARG A 9 9.53 5.60 6.30
C ARG A 9 8.84 6.78 6.99
N PRO A 10 9.18 8.04 6.64
CA PRO A 10 8.60 9.19 7.28
C PRO A 10 7.12 9.33 6.91
N THR A 11 6.33 9.88 7.82
CA THR A 11 5.02 10.44 7.46
C THR A 11 5.22 11.85 6.94
N LEU A 12 4.73 12.13 5.73
CA LEU A 12 4.76 13.45 5.10
C LEU A 12 3.34 14.01 5.03
N GLN A 13 3.15 15.28 5.36
CA GLN A 13 1.83 15.87 5.41
C GLN A 13 1.83 17.34 4.97
N THR A 14 0.80 17.71 4.23
CA THR A 14 0.38 19.08 3.94
C THR A 14 -1.04 19.30 4.48
N GLU A 15 -1.66 20.44 4.21
CA GLU A 15 -3.06 20.69 4.57
C GLU A 15 -4.05 19.77 3.84
N LEU A 16 -3.71 19.30 2.64
CA LEU A 16 -4.62 18.53 1.78
C LEU A 16 -4.29 17.04 1.71
N ILE A 17 -3.03 16.67 1.92
CA ILE A 17 -2.52 15.33 1.63
C ILE A 17 -1.64 14.85 2.78
N LYS A 18 -1.82 13.58 3.16
CA LYS A 18 -0.94 12.85 4.07
C LYS A 18 -0.46 11.57 3.38
N ILE A 19 0.85 11.34 3.41
CA ILE A 19 1.51 10.11 2.96
C ILE A 19 2.10 9.48 4.21
N GLN A 20 1.76 8.23 4.49
CA GLN A 20 2.21 7.49 5.67
C GLN A 20 2.58 6.07 5.26
N PRO A 21 3.51 5.38 5.96
CA PRO A 21 3.84 4.01 5.59
C PRO A 21 2.60 3.10 5.61
N LEU A 22 2.56 2.16 4.66
CA LEU A 22 1.46 1.21 4.55
C LEU A 22 1.37 0.37 5.83
N SER A 23 0.17 0.27 6.40
CA SER A 23 -0.09 -0.55 7.60
C SER A 23 -1.01 -1.71 7.30
N VAL A 24 -0.92 -2.79 8.09
CA VAL A 24 -1.77 -3.99 7.91
C VAL A 24 -3.25 -3.68 8.05
N GLU A 25 -3.60 -2.66 8.86
CA GLU A 25 -4.96 -2.19 9.07
C GLU A 25 -5.56 -1.50 7.82
N ASP A 26 -4.74 -1.13 6.84
CA ASP A 26 -5.20 -0.53 5.59
C ASP A 26 -5.75 -1.56 4.59
N PHE A 27 -5.52 -2.86 4.84
CA PHE A 27 -5.88 -3.95 3.93
C PHE A 27 -7.33 -3.88 3.47
N GLU A 28 -8.30 -3.84 4.40
CA GLU A 28 -9.72 -3.87 4.04
C GLU A 28 -10.15 -2.61 3.29
N LYS A 29 -9.59 -1.45 3.65
CA LYS A 29 -9.92 -0.17 2.98
C LYS A 29 -9.41 -0.16 1.54
N LEU A 30 -8.16 -0.60 1.34
CA LEU A 30 -7.57 -0.66 0.01
C LEU A 30 -8.20 -1.78 -0.83
N TYR A 31 -8.48 -2.95 -0.24
CA TYR A 31 -9.15 -4.04 -0.93
C TYR A 31 -10.56 -3.66 -1.37
N LYS A 32 -11.29 -2.88 -0.57
CA LYS A 32 -12.63 -2.39 -0.96
C LYS A 32 -12.61 -1.60 -2.26
N VAL A 33 -11.54 -0.83 -2.52
CA VAL A 33 -11.36 -0.13 -3.80
C VAL A 33 -10.86 -1.11 -4.86
N ALA A 34 -9.82 -1.88 -4.54
CA ALA A 34 -9.19 -2.81 -5.47
C ALA A 34 -10.12 -3.93 -5.95
N SER A 35 -11.21 -4.24 -5.26
CA SER A 35 -12.15 -5.31 -5.62
C SER A 35 -13.02 -4.99 -6.84
N ASP A 36 -12.98 -3.76 -7.35
CA ASP A 36 -13.62 -3.40 -8.62
C ASP A 36 -12.82 -3.98 -9.81
N PRO A 37 -13.37 -4.95 -10.58
CA PRO A 37 -12.66 -5.54 -11.72
C PRO A 37 -12.35 -4.53 -12.83
N LEU A 38 -13.11 -3.43 -12.96
CA LEU A 38 -12.88 -2.43 -14.00
C LEU A 38 -11.60 -1.64 -13.78
N ILE A 39 -11.13 -1.52 -12.53
CA ILE A 39 -9.81 -0.92 -12.23
C ILE A 39 -8.68 -1.69 -12.89
N TRP A 40 -8.85 -3.01 -13.08
CA TRP A 40 -7.80 -3.91 -13.55
C TRP A 40 -7.92 -4.31 -15.02
N GLU A 41 -8.96 -3.88 -15.73
CA GLU A 41 -9.28 -4.37 -17.08
C GLU A 41 -8.10 -4.23 -18.07
N GLN A 42 -7.38 -3.11 -17.98
CA GLN A 42 -6.23 -2.75 -18.82
C GLN A 42 -4.87 -3.07 -18.17
N HIS A 43 -4.87 -3.56 -16.92
CA HIS A 43 -3.65 -3.84 -16.17
C HIS A 43 -3.11 -5.24 -16.53
N PRO A 44 -1.77 -5.46 -16.61
CA PRO A 44 -1.21 -6.79 -16.91
C PRO A 44 -1.58 -7.86 -15.86
N ASN A 45 -1.75 -7.46 -14.60
CA ASN A 45 -2.28 -8.31 -13.53
C ASN A 45 -3.78 -8.06 -13.34
N LYS A 46 -4.61 -8.62 -14.24
CA LYS A 46 -6.07 -8.39 -14.26
C LYS A 46 -6.80 -8.93 -13.05
N ASP A 47 -6.25 -9.95 -12.42
CA ASP A 47 -6.88 -10.67 -11.30
C ASP A 47 -6.67 -10.01 -9.93
N ARG A 48 -6.06 -8.81 -9.87
CA ARG A 48 -5.75 -8.16 -8.58
C ARG A 48 -7.00 -7.64 -7.83
N TYR A 49 -8.20 -7.78 -8.40
CA TYR A 49 -9.47 -7.62 -7.68
C TYR A 49 -9.86 -8.84 -6.82
N LYS A 50 -9.29 -10.02 -7.10
CA LYS A 50 -9.53 -11.22 -6.31
C LYS A 50 -8.79 -11.09 -4.97
N ARG A 51 -9.45 -11.47 -3.88
CA ARG A 51 -8.96 -11.21 -2.52
C ARG A 51 -7.62 -11.89 -2.22
N ASP A 52 -7.48 -13.16 -2.61
CA ASP A 52 -6.27 -13.97 -2.44
C ASP A 52 -5.07 -13.41 -3.23
N VAL A 53 -5.32 -12.93 -4.45
CA VAL A 53 -4.30 -12.28 -5.29
C VAL A 53 -3.89 -10.93 -4.69
N PHE A 54 -4.87 -10.14 -4.22
CA PHE A 54 -4.60 -8.87 -3.56
C PHE A 54 -3.84 -9.05 -2.24
N GLU A 55 -4.18 -10.07 -1.45
CA GLU A 55 -3.48 -10.43 -0.20
C GLU A 55 -2.00 -10.74 -0.44
N THR A 56 -1.70 -11.53 -1.47
CA THR A 56 -0.31 -11.84 -1.87
C THR A 56 0.44 -10.56 -2.26
N PHE A 57 -0.18 -9.70 -3.06
CA PHE A 57 0.40 -8.40 -3.46
C PHE A 57 0.66 -7.48 -2.25
N PHE A 58 -0.33 -7.35 -1.38
CA PHE A 58 -0.27 -6.49 -0.20
C PHE A 58 0.79 -6.96 0.80
N LYS A 59 0.89 -8.28 1.02
CA LYS A 59 1.94 -8.87 1.86
C LYS A 59 3.34 -8.50 1.37
N GLY A 60 3.59 -8.61 0.06
CA GLY A 60 4.86 -8.19 -0.53
C GLY A 60 5.14 -6.69 -0.34
N ALA A 61 4.11 -5.85 -0.42
CA ALA A 61 4.23 -4.42 -0.15
C ALA A 61 4.63 -4.13 1.31
N ILE A 62 3.99 -4.80 2.29
CA ILE A 62 4.34 -4.70 3.72
C ILE A 62 5.78 -5.18 3.99
N GLU A 63 6.15 -6.35 3.46
CA GLU A 63 7.48 -6.95 3.67
C GLU A 63 8.60 -6.11 3.09
N SER A 64 8.35 -5.43 1.96
CA SER A 64 9.31 -4.52 1.33
C SER A 64 9.66 -3.30 2.18
N LYS A 65 8.77 -2.92 3.11
CA LYS A 65 8.85 -1.68 3.90
C LYS A 65 8.95 -0.39 3.05
N GLY A 66 8.63 -0.46 1.76
CA GLY A 66 8.71 0.66 0.81
C GLY A 66 7.37 1.23 0.36
N ALA A 67 6.26 0.66 0.82
CA ALA A 67 4.91 1.11 0.48
C ALA A 67 4.36 2.14 1.48
N PHE A 68 3.50 3.04 0.99
CA PHE A 68 2.82 4.13 1.70
C PHE A 68 1.33 4.15 1.31
#